data_AF-A0A8R7Q6M2-F1
#
_entry.id   AF-A0A8R7Q6M2-F1
#
_cell.length_a   1.000
_cell.length_b   1.000
_cell.length_c   1.000
_cell.angle_alpha   90.00
_cell.angle_beta   90.00
_cell.angle_gamma   90.00
#
_symmetry.space_group_name_H-M   'P 1'
#
loop_
_entity.id
_entity.type
_entity.pdbx_description
1 polymer ?
#
loop_
_entity_poly.entity_id
_entity_poly.type
_entity_poly.pdbx_seq_one_letter_code
_entity_poly.pdbx_strand_id
1 'polypeptide(L)' 'MGYLQEARENHVKKKVEEALRSKMKQKALKECDVLCSKYAECARGRTFSVVWTCRKQAKELNNCLHQL' A
#
# COMPACT_ATOMS: atom_id res chain seq x y z
N MET A 1 11.32 11.67 30.44
CA MET A 1 10.75 11.65 29.08
C MET A 1 9.24 11.51 29.23
N GLY A 2 8.48 12.55 28.88
CA GLY A 2 7.07 12.68 29.24
C GLY A 2 6.14 11.99 28.25
N TYR A 3 5.15 11.25 28.76
CA TYR A 3 4.11 10.52 28.01
C TYR A 3 3.37 11.38 26.96
N LEU A 4 3.29 12.70 27.15
CA LEU A 4 2.72 13.66 26.21
C LEU A 4 3.54 13.84 24.92
N GLN A 5 4.86 13.68 24.99
CA GLN A 5 5.77 13.78 23.84
C GLN A 5 5.60 12.56 22.92
N GLU A 6 5.52 11.38 23.52
CA GLU A 6 5.37 10.10 22.82
C GLU A 6 4.00 9.97 22.13
N ALA A 7 2.91 10.42 22.77
CA ALA A 7 1.59 10.46 22.13
C ALA A 7 1.54 11.40 20.92
N ARG A 8 2.20 12.56 21.00
CA ARG A 8 2.30 13.52 19.88
C ARG A 8 3.14 12.94 18.74
N GLU A 9 4.29 12.33 19.03
CA GLU A 9 5.13 11.66 18.02
C GLU A 9 4.39 10.51 17.32
N ASN A 10 3.69 9.67 18.07
CA ASN A 10 2.90 8.57 17.49
C ASN A 10 1.75 9.08 16.61
N HIS A 11 1.07 10.16 17.01
CA HIS A 11 0.02 10.77 16.21
C HIS A 11 0.57 11.36 14.91
N VAL A 12 1.72 12.02 14.95
CA VAL A 12 2.41 12.55 13.76
C VAL A 12 2.85 11.40 12.84
N LYS A 13 3.42 10.32 13.39
CA LYS A 13 3.81 9.12 12.61
C LYS A 13 2.60 8.52 11.87
N LYS A 14 1.45 8.36 12.54
CA LYS A 14 0.22 7.87 11.90
C LYS A 14 -0.26 8.79 10.77
N LYS A 15 -0.31 10.10 11.01
CA LYS A 15 -0.70 11.09 9.98
C LYS A 15 0.22 11.06 8.76
N VAL A 16 1.53 10.91 8.99
CA VAL A 16 2.53 10.80 7.92
C VAL A 16 2.38 9.48 7.18
N GLU A 17 2.16 8.36 7.87
CA GLU A 17 1.93 7.06 7.25
C GLU A 17 0.66 7.06 6.40
N GLU A 18 -0.43 7.67 6.87
CA GLU A 18 -1.67 7.85 6.10
C GLU A 18 -1.46 8.76 4.88
N ALA A 19 -0.77 9.89 5.04
CA ALA A 19 -0.45 10.79 3.93
C ALA A 19 0.47 10.13 2.90
N LEU A 20 1.45 9.36 3.36
CA LEU A 20 2.37 8.60 2.52
C LEU A 20 1.63 7.48 1.79
N ARG A 21 0.73 6.76 2.47
CA ARG A 21 -0.12 5.72 1.87
C ARG A 21 -1.06 6.30 0.82
N SER A 22 -1.60 7.49 1.04
CA SER A 22 -2.46 8.19 0.08
C SER A 22 -1.67 8.66 -1.15
N LYS A 23 -0.49 9.27 -0.95
CA LYS A 23 0.41 9.68 -2.05
C LYS A 23 0.91 8.48 -2.85
N MET A 24 1.34 7.42 -2.18
CA MET A 24 1.78 6.18 -2.81
C MET A 24 0.64 5.53 -3.60
N LYS A 25 -0.59 5.51 -3.08
CA LYS A 25 -1.77 5.07 -3.85
C LYS A 25 -1.97 5.88 -5.13
N GLN A 26 -1.94 7.21 -5.04
CA GLN A 26 -2.15 8.08 -6.20
C GLN A 26 -1.05 7.92 -7.25
N LYS A 27 0.20 7.70 -6.82
CA LYS A 27 1.34 7.51 -7.73
C LYS A 27 1.33 6.11 -8.35
N ALA A 28 1.01 5.09 -7.56
CA ALA A 28 0.83 3.71 -8.01
C ALA A 28 -0.30 3.56 -9.04
N LEU A 29 -1.39 4.32 -8.87
CA LEU A 29 -2.51 4.37 -9.80
C LEU A 29 -2.18 5.14 -11.10
N LYS A 30 -1.07 5.87 -11.18
CA LYS A 30 -0.66 6.56 -12.41
C LYS A 30 0.35 5.77 -13.22
N GLU A 31 1.38 5.24 -12.58
CA GLU A 31 2.47 4.54 -13.29
C GLU A 31 2.25 3.02 -13.34
N CYS A 32 1.71 2.43 -12.26
CA CYS A 32 1.50 0.98 -12.16
C CYS A 32 0.03 0.60 -12.34
N ASP A 33 -0.80 1.46 -12.97
CA ASP A 33 -2.26 1.29 -13.07
C ASP A 33 -2.66 -0.07 -13.65
N VAL A 34 -1.97 -0.51 -14.70
CA VAL A 34 -2.21 -1.79 -15.37
C VAL A 34 -1.96 -2.98 -14.43
N LEU A 35 -0.90 -2.91 -13.61
CA LEU A 35 -0.57 -3.94 -12.63
C LEU A 35 -1.52 -3.89 -11.42
N CYS A 36 -1.93 -2.69 -11.03
CA CYS A 36 -2.93 -2.44 -9.99
C CYS A 36 -4.28 -3.05 -10.39
N SER A 37 -4.71 -2.83 -11.63
CA SER A 37 -5.95 -3.38 -12.19
C SER A 37 -5.91 -4.91 -12.23
N LYS A 38 -4.82 -5.52 -12.72
CA LYS A 38 -4.64 -6.99 -12.71
C LYS A 38 -4.67 -7.58 -11.31
N TYR A 39 -4.05 -6.91 -10.34
CA TYR A 39 -4.10 -7.33 -8.94
C TYR A 39 -5.50 -7.17 -8.34
N ALA A 40 -6.19 -6.07 -8.65
CA ALA A 40 -7.55 -5.81 -8.19
C ALA A 40 -8.55 -6.81 -8.78
N GLU A 41 -8.41 -7.18 -10.06
CA GLU A 41 -9.18 -8.26 -10.68
C GLU A 41 -8.92 -9.61 -9.99
N CYS A 42 -7.67 -9.91 -9.68
CA CYS A 42 -7.33 -11.15 -8.97
C CYS A 42 -7.86 -11.15 -7.52
N ALA A 43 -7.87 -9.99 -6.86
CA ALA A 43 -8.38 -9.83 -5.50
C ALA A 43 -9.91 -9.74 -5.43
N ARG A 44 -10.58 -9.54 -6.57
CA ARG A 44 -12.04 -9.42 -6.65
C ARG A 44 -12.69 -10.74 -6.21
N GLY A 45 -13.38 -10.70 -5.07
CA GLY A 45 -14.08 -11.86 -4.49
C GLY A 45 -13.20 -12.80 -3.65
N ARG A 46 -11.95 -12.43 -3.35
CA ARG A 46 -11.03 -13.24 -2.52
C ARG A 46 -10.54 -12.42 -1.33
N THR A 47 -10.98 -12.76 -0.13
CA THR A 47 -10.59 -12.06 1.12
C THR A 47 -9.41 -12.71 1.83
N PHE A 48 -9.36 -14.05 1.87
CA PHE A 48 -8.32 -14.79 2.62
C PHE A 48 -7.26 -15.41 1.71
N SER A 49 -7.64 -15.85 0.51
CA SER A 49 -6.77 -16.55 -0.44
C SER A 49 -5.95 -15.62 -1.34
N VAL A 50 -6.18 -14.30 -1.29
CA VAL A 50 -5.46 -13.29 -2.11
C VAL A 50 -3.95 -13.38 -2.00
N VAL A 51 -3.43 -13.56 -0.77
CA VAL A 51 -1.99 -13.56 -0.50
C VAL A 51 -1.27 -14.71 -1.22
N TRP A 52 -1.97 -15.81 -1.47
CA TRP A 52 -1.43 -17.02 -2.09
C TRP A 52 -1.74 -17.04 -3.58
N THR A 53 -3.00 -16.81 -3.95
CA THR A 53 -3.48 -16.90 -5.33
C THR A 53 -2.99 -15.73 -6.19
N CYS A 54 -2.94 -14.53 -5.62
CA CYS A 54 -2.54 -13.31 -6.34
C CYS A 54 -1.08 -12.91 -6.08
N ARG A 55 -0.26 -13.84 -5.55
CA ARG A 55 1.13 -13.59 -5.19
C ARG A 55 1.99 -13.12 -6.36
N LYS A 56 1.73 -13.63 -7.58
CA LYS A 56 2.43 -13.21 -8.80
C LYS A 56 2.12 -11.75 -9.13
N GLN A 57 0.85 -11.40 -9.23
CA GLN A 57 0.38 -10.04 -9.53
C GLN A 57 0.82 -9.06 -8.44
N ALA A 58 0.77 -9.48 -7.18
CA ALA A 58 1.29 -8.71 -6.05
C ALA A 58 2.79 -8.44 -6.16
N LYS A 59 3.58 -9.42 -6.63
CA LYS A 59 5.03 -9.28 -6.80
C LYS A 59 5.38 -8.34 -7.95
N GLU A 60 4.67 -8.41 -9.07
CA GLU A 60 4.83 -7.46 -10.18
C GLU A 60 4.45 -6.04 -9.75
N LEU A 61 3.31 -5.88 -9.07
CA LEU A 61 2.89 -4.59 -8.54
C LEU A 61 3.91 -4.03 -7.53
N ASN A 62 4.40 -4.85 -6.61
CA ASN A 62 5.44 -4.45 -5.67
C ASN A 62 6.74 -4.10 -6.39
N ASN A 63 7.14 -4.83 -7.44
CA ASN A 63 8.34 -4.50 -8.20
C ASN A 63 8.23 -3.13 -8.88
N CYS A 64 7.07 -2.82 -9.46
CA CYS A 64 6.80 -1.50 -10.04
C CYS A 64 6.82 -0.39 -8.98
N LEU A 65 6.25 -0.66 -7.79
CA LEU A 65 6.30 0.25 -6.65
C LEU A 65 7.71 0.44 -6.08
N HIS A 66 8.56 -0.59 -6.13
CA HIS A 66 9.92 -0.57 -5.59
C HIS A 66 10.93 0.15 -6.49
N GLN A 67 10.58 0.35 -7.76
CA GLN A 67 11.39 1.10 -8.73
C GLN A 67 11.17 2.62 -8.65
N LEU A 68 10.23 3.08 -7.80
CA LEU A 68 9.82 4.48 -7.62
C LEU A 68 10.34 5.11 -6.33
#